data_AF-A0A2G8HWN6-F1
#
_entry.id   AF-A0A2G8HWN6-F1
#
_cell.length_a   1.000
_cell.length_b   1.000
_cell.length_c   1.000
_cell.angle_alpha   90.00
_cell.angle_beta   90.00
_cell.angle_gamma   90.00
#
_symmetry.space_group_name_H-M   'P 1'
#
loop_
_entity.id
_entity.type
_entity.pdbx_description
1 polymer ?
#
loop_
_entity_poly.entity_id
_entity_poly.type
_entity_poly.pdbx_seq_one_letter_code
_entity_poly.pdbx_strand_id
1 'polypeptide(L)'
;MNLLGNGKSILNYFELKKISIQSSLISLDGPYLIQRNFWSQQILKASDLFEVNLFKKSKTLFSFRESVVIRAKTKQGLVIDSKVLKGEFSSFKNLQEIEREIGRLDFKIRQKSFDLDYYEIIHTHPTGCYIERDGEHEVISLGGLSKSDYEVAEFLERKHSAIFKLKAICPGGITYCSI
;
A
#
# COMPACT_ATOMS: atom_id res chain seq x y z
N MET A 1 12.91 -5.86 -33.99
CA MET A 1 11.76 -5.21 -33.34
C MET A 1 12.12 -4.92 -31.90
N ASN A 2 12.23 -3.64 -31.54
CA ASN A 2 12.63 -3.19 -30.20
C ASN A 2 11.35 -2.86 -29.42
N LEU A 3 10.94 -3.73 -28.48
CA LEU A 3 9.75 -3.58 -27.62
C LEU A 3 9.96 -2.58 -26.45
N LEU A 4 10.93 -1.67 -26.57
CA LEU A 4 11.34 -0.73 -25.50
C LEU A 4 11.06 0.74 -25.84
N GLY A 5 10.41 1.02 -26.97
CA GLY A 5 10.11 2.37 -27.44
C GLY A 5 8.66 2.78 -27.24
N ASN A 6 8.24 2.93 -25.97
CA ASN A 6 7.13 3.78 -25.51
C ASN A 6 7.38 4.01 -24.01
N GLY A 7 8.08 5.11 -23.69
CA GLY A 7 8.72 5.30 -22.39
C GLY A 7 7.72 5.50 -21.25
N LYS A 8 7.52 4.48 -20.42
CA LYS A 8 6.86 4.63 -19.12
C LYS A 8 7.84 5.28 -18.15
N SER A 9 7.53 6.49 -17.69
CA SER A 9 8.33 7.20 -16.68
C SER A 9 7.64 7.07 -15.32
N ILE A 10 8.28 6.36 -14.37
CA ILE A 10 7.78 6.25 -13.00
C ILE A 10 7.85 7.61 -12.34
N LEU A 11 6.73 8.08 -11.83
CA LEU A 11 6.63 9.35 -11.10
C LEU A 11 6.96 9.15 -9.63
N ASN A 12 7.72 10.07 -9.06
CA ASN A 12 7.89 10.20 -7.62
C ASN A 12 6.83 11.12 -6.99
N TYR A 13 6.78 11.13 -5.65
CA TYR A 13 5.79 11.93 -4.91
C TYR A 13 5.81 13.43 -5.25
N PHE A 14 7.00 14.02 -5.43
CA PHE A 14 7.11 15.45 -5.76
C PHE A 14 6.65 15.76 -7.19
N GLU A 15 6.87 14.85 -8.13
CA GLU A 15 6.37 14.97 -9.49
C GLU A 15 4.84 14.88 -9.53
N LEU A 16 4.24 13.93 -8.79
CA LEU A 16 2.78 13.87 -8.62
C LEU A 16 2.22 15.14 -7.98
N LYS A 17 2.94 15.71 -7.00
CA LYS A 17 2.54 16.97 -6.38
C LYS A 17 2.50 18.11 -7.39
N LYS A 18 3.46 18.18 -8.32
CA LYS A 18 3.44 19.18 -9.41
C LYS A 18 2.25 18.94 -10.35
N ILE A 19 1.99 17.69 -10.72
CA ILE A 19 0.87 17.31 -11.59
C ILE A 19 -0.48 17.63 -10.96
N SER A 20 -0.64 17.47 -9.65
CA SER A 20 -1.90 17.76 -8.94
C SER A 20 -2.34 19.23 -9.03
N ILE A 21 -1.42 20.15 -9.35
CA ILE A 21 -1.74 21.56 -9.59
C ILE A 21 -2.45 21.73 -10.95
N GLN A 22 -2.19 20.83 -11.89
CA GLN A 22 -2.61 20.90 -13.28
C GLN A 22 -3.66 19.85 -13.66
N SER A 23 -3.97 18.92 -12.75
CA SER A 23 -4.87 17.79 -12.99
C SER A 23 -5.84 17.60 -11.83
N SER A 24 -7.11 17.30 -12.14
CA SER A 24 -8.12 16.94 -11.13
C SER A 24 -8.06 15.47 -10.71
N LEU A 25 -7.17 14.66 -11.30
CA LEU A 25 -7.04 13.23 -10.99
C LEU A 25 -6.48 12.99 -9.57
N ILE A 26 -5.68 13.93 -9.08
CA ILE A 26 -5.13 13.94 -7.73
C ILE A 26 -5.27 15.35 -7.20
N SER A 27 -5.77 15.49 -5.97
CA SER A 27 -5.93 16.78 -5.32
C SER A 27 -4.95 16.95 -4.16
N LEU A 28 -4.57 18.19 -3.87
CA LEU A 28 -3.77 18.54 -2.69
C LEU A 28 -4.68 18.63 -1.46
N ASP A 29 -4.28 17.95 -0.38
CA ASP A 29 -4.91 18.08 0.94
C ASP A 29 -3.81 18.22 2.01
N GLY A 30 -3.42 19.46 2.28
CA GLY A 30 -2.33 19.79 3.19
C GLY A 30 -0.99 19.14 2.78
N PRO A 31 -0.35 18.33 3.64
CA PRO A 31 0.90 17.64 3.32
C PRO A 31 0.68 16.38 2.47
N TYR A 32 -0.56 16.03 2.13
CA TYR A 32 -0.91 14.82 1.42
C TYR A 32 -1.49 15.10 0.03
N LEU A 33 -1.52 14.05 -0.78
CA LEU A 33 -2.24 14.00 -2.04
C LEU A 33 -3.44 13.06 -1.87
N ILE A 34 -4.58 13.38 -2.49
CA ILE A 34 -5.79 12.57 -2.44
C ILE A 34 -6.12 12.08 -3.84
N GLN A 35 -6.23 10.76 -3.99
CA GLN A 35 -6.76 10.12 -5.18
C GLN A 35 -8.17 9.61 -4.88
N ARG A 36 -9.12 9.98 -5.74
CA ARG A 36 -10.51 9.51 -5.67
C ARG A 36 -10.82 8.68 -6.90
N ASN A 37 -11.47 7.54 -6.68
CA ASN A 37 -12.16 6.82 -7.73
C ASN A 37 -13.63 6.61 -7.30
N PHE A 38 -14.45 5.98 -8.15
CA PHE A 38 -15.88 5.86 -7.89
C PHE A 38 -16.24 5.01 -6.64
N TRP A 39 -15.28 4.24 -6.10
CA TRP A 39 -15.53 3.28 -5.02
C TRP A 39 -14.61 3.47 -3.80
N SER A 40 -13.62 4.36 -3.86
CA SER A 40 -12.68 4.61 -2.76
C SER A 40 -12.04 5.99 -2.84
N GLN A 41 -11.57 6.45 -1.68
CA GLN A 41 -10.67 7.59 -1.55
C GLN A 41 -9.40 7.11 -0.85
N GLN A 42 -8.24 7.52 -1.36
CA GLN A 42 -6.93 7.10 -0.88
C GLN A 42 -6.03 8.31 -0.64
N ILE A 43 -5.25 8.23 0.43
CA ILE A 43 -4.23 9.23 0.76
C ILE A 43 -2.89 8.75 0.19
N LEU A 44 -2.25 9.60 -0.60
CA LEU A 44 -0.92 9.42 -1.14
C LEU A 44 0.06 10.23 -0.29
N LYS A 45 1.10 9.57 0.20
CA LYS A 45 2.22 10.19 0.92
C LYS A 45 3.56 9.72 0.39
N ALA A 46 4.61 10.48 0.68
CA ALA A 46 5.97 10.00 0.51
C ALA A 46 6.22 8.78 1.42
N SER A 47 6.91 7.76 0.90
CA SER A 47 7.23 6.56 1.66
C SER A 47 8.23 6.88 2.78
N ASP A 48 7.97 6.36 3.98
CA ASP A 48 8.92 6.47 5.09
C ASP A 48 10.07 5.45 4.98
N LEU A 49 11.05 5.53 5.89
CA LEU A 49 12.22 4.64 5.85
C LEU A 49 11.84 3.15 6.00
N PHE A 50 10.83 2.84 6.80
CA PHE A 50 10.35 1.45 6.95
C PHE A 50 9.75 0.96 5.64
N GLU A 51 8.90 1.77 5.01
CA GLU A 51 8.23 1.45 3.74
C GLU A 51 9.25 1.29 2.61
N VAL A 52 10.23 2.20 2.50
CA VAL A 52 11.32 2.10 1.54
C VAL A 52 12.11 0.81 1.73
N ASN A 53 12.42 0.43 2.97
CA ASN A 53 13.14 -0.80 3.27
C ASN A 53 12.33 -2.06 2.97
N LEU A 54 11.01 -2.04 3.22
CA LEU A 54 10.11 -3.14 2.86
C LEU A 54 10.04 -3.30 1.34
N PHE A 55 9.91 -2.20 0.60
CA PHE A 55 9.89 -2.20 -0.86
C PHE A 55 11.20 -2.66 -1.50
N LYS A 56 12.35 -2.36 -0.87
CA LYS A 56 13.63 -2.92 -1.33
C LYS A 56 13.67 -4.44 -1.18
N LYS A 57 13.04 -5.00 -0.15
CA LYS A 57 12.98 -6.46 0.09
C LYS A 57 12.07 -7.20 -0.90
N SER A 58 11.08 -6.51 -1.48
CA SER A 58 10.22 -7.10 -2.51
C SER A 58 10.88 -7.16 -3.89
N LYS A 59 11.97 -6.40 -4.10
CA LYS A 59 12.78 -6.45 -5.31
C LYS A 59 13.88 -7.51 -5.21
N THR A 60 13.98 -8.34 -6.24
CA THR A 60 15.15 -9.20 -6.49
C THR A 60 15.82 -8.75 -7.79
N LEU A 61 17.00 -9.27 -8.10
CA LEU A 61 17.75 -8.89 -9.30
C LEU A 61 16.96 -9.13 -10.61
N PHE A 62 16.04 -10.10 -10.62
CA PHE A 62 15.31 -10.53 -11.82
C PHE A 62 13.79 -10.53 -11.71
N SER A 63 13.24 -10.23 -10.53
CA SER A 63 11.80 -10.33 -10.29
C SER A 63 11.32 -9.43 -9.16
N PHE A 64 10.03 -9.11 -9.17
CA PHE A 64 9.35 -8.52 -8.04
C PHE A 64 8.48 -9.57 -7.36
N ARG A 65 8.61 -9.68 -6.04
CA ARG A 65 7.72 -10.52 -5.23
C ARG A 65 7.11 -9.67 -4.14
N GLU A 66 5.80 -9.50 -4.23
CA GLU A 66 5.03 -8.75 -3.24
C GLU A 66 5.34 -9.22 -1.82
N SER A 67 5.54 -8.24 -0.95
CA SER A 67 5.81 -8.43 0.46
C SER A 67 4.69 -7.78 1.25
N VAL A 68 4.15 -8.52 2.22
CA VAL A 68 3.07 -8.07 3.10
C VAL A 68 3.56 -8.09 4.55
N VAL A 69 3.26 -7.04 5.31
CA VAL A 69 3.51 -6.93 6.75
C VAL A 69 2.23 -6.49 7.42
N ILE A 70 1.91 -7.14 8.55
CA ILE A 70 0.81 -6.74 9.41
C ILE A 70 1.41 -6.04 10.62
N ARG A 71 0.91 -4.88 10.94
CA ARG A 71 1.38 -4.06 12.05
C ARG A 71 0.22 -3.81 12.99
N ALA A 72 0.38 -4.18 14.25
CA ALA A 72 -0.56 -3.81 15.29
C ALA A 72 -0.15 -2.45 15.87
N LYS A 73 -1.11 -1.52 15.89
CA LYS A 73 -0.99 -0.25 16.61
C LYS A 73 -1.78 -0.38 17.90
N THR A 74 -1.14 -0.07 19.01
CA THR A 74 -1.82 -0.07 20.32
C THR A 74 -2.25 1.33 20.70
N LYS A 75 -3.26 1.44 21.57
CA LYS A 75 -3.74 2.74 22.09
C LYS A 75 -2.67 3.49 22.89
N GLN A 76 -1.67 2.76 23.39
CA GLN A 76 -0.49 3.30 24.07
C GLN A 76 0.57 3.87 23.10
N GLY A 77 0.31 3.88 21.79
CA GLY A 77 1.24 4.40 20.77
C GLY A 77 2.36 3.43 20.40
N LEU A 78 2.27 2.16 20.83
CA LEU A 78 3.25 1.14 20.49
C LEU A 78 2.93 0.48 19.15
N VAL A 79 3.98 -0.05 18.54
CA VAL A 79 3.94 -0.67 17.21
C VAL A 79 4.54 -2.06 17.31
N ILE A 80 3.77 -3.08 16.91
CA ILE A 80 4.24 -4.47 16.89
C ILE A 80 4.04 -5.02 15.49
N ASP A 81 5.15 -5.33 14.81
CA ASP A 81 5.13 -5.84 13.45
C ASP A 81 5.12 -7.37 13.42
N SER A 82 4.41 -7.93 12.44
CA SER A 82 4.52 -9.34 12.07
C SER A 82 5.86 -9.59 11.36
N LYS A 83 6.14 -10.86 11.07
CA LYS A 83 7.14 -11.18 10.05
C LYS A 83 6.66 -10.71 8.67
N VAL A 84 7.60 -10.52 7.74
CA VAL A 84 7.29 -10.26 6.33
C VAL A 84 6.77 -11.53 5.68
N LEU A 85 5.56 -11.47 5.14
CA LEU A 85 4.95 -12.50 4.30
C LEU A 85 5.31 -12.22 2.84
N LYS A 86 5.49 -13.27 2.04
CA LYS A 86 5.88 -13.14 0.62
C LYS A 86 4.84 -13.78 -0.28
N GLY A 87 4.23 -12.99 -1.15
CA GLY A 87 3.14 -13.42 -2.02
C GLY A 87 2.10 -12.32 -2.15
N GLU A 88 1.21 -12.49 -3.13
CA GLU A 88 0.15 -11.54 -3.41
C GLU A 88 -0.83 -11.44 -2.24
N PHE A 89 -1.14 -10.22 -1.79
CA PHE A 89 -2.00 -9.96 -0.64
C PHE A 89 -3.40 -10.59 -0.79
N SER A 90 -4.00 -10.47 -1.98
CA SER A 90 -5.35 -10.94 -2.28
C SER A 90 -5.46 -12.46 -2.46
N SER A 91 -4.34 -13.18 -2.53
CA SER A 91 -4.37 -14.63 -2.77
C SER A 91 -4.87 -15.41 -1.55
N PHE A 92 -5.74 -16.40 -1.77
CA PHE A 92 -6.35 -17.20 -0.69
C PHE A 92 -5.33 -17.86 0.25
N LYS A 93 -4.21 -18.35 -0.31
CA LYS A 93 -3.12 -18.95 0.47
C LYS A 93 -2.49 -17.94 1.43
N ASN A 94 -2.33 -16.69 0.99
CA ASN A 94 -1.73 -15.64 1.80
C ASN A 94 -2.71 -15.16 2.88
N LEU A 95 -4.02 -15.20 2.62
CA LEU A 95 -5.04 -14.86 3.62
C LEU A 95 -4.95 -15.74 4.88
N GLN A 96 -4.75 -17.06 4.73
CA GLN A 96 -4.55 -17.94 5.88
C GLN A 96 -3.28 -17.60 6.67
N GLU A 97 -2.21 -17.18 5.98
CA GLU A 97 -0.98 -16.74 6.64
C GLU A 97 -1.18 -15.42 7.39
N ILE A 98 -1.94 -14.49 6.79
CA ILE A 98 -2.31 -13.21 7.37
C ILE A 98 -3.10 -13.42 8.67
N GLU A 99 -4.12 -14.26 8.64
CA GLU A 99 -4.93 -14.61 9.81
C GLU A 99 -4.08 -15.21 10.94
N ARG A 100 -3.15 -16.09 10.60
CA ARG A 100 -2.21 -16.67 11.56
C ARG A 100 -1.30 -15.61 12.18
N GLU A 101 -0.80 -14.65 11.40
CA GLU A 101 0.01 -13.55 11.94
C GLU A 101 -0.83 -12.58 12.79
N ILE A 102 -2.09 -12.32 12.44
CA ILE A 102 -3.03 -11.54 13.27
C ILE A 102 -3.19 -12.21 14.64
N GLY A 103 -3.47 -13.52 14.68
CA GLY A 103 -3.59 -14.25 15.94
C GLY A 103 -2.32 -14.20 16.80
N ARG A 104 -1.14 -14.22 16.17
CA ARG A 104 0.15 -14.05 16.88
C ARG A 104 0.33 -12.64 17.43
N LEU A 105 -0.08 -11.62 16.68
CA LEU A 105 -0.03 -10.23 17.13
C LEU A 105 -0.99 -10.00 18.29
N ASP A 106 -2.24 -10.44 18.18
CA ASP A 106 -3.24 -10.38 19.25
C ASP A 106 -2.71 -11.04 20.53
N PHE A 107 -2.15 -12.24 20.44
CA PHE A 107 -1.54 -12.91 21.59
C PHE A 107 -0.41 -12.07 22.23
N LYS A 108 0.50 -11.50 21.42
CA LYS A 108 1.60 -10.65 21.93
C LYS A 108 1.11 -9.36 22.59
N ILE A 109 0.05 -8.76 22.05
CA ILE A 109 -0.57 -7.55 22.60
C ILE A 109 -1.17 -7.86 23.97
N ARG A 110 -1.97 -8.94 24.06
CA ARG A 110 -2.61 -9.38 25.30
C ARG A 110 -1.60 -9.79 26.36
N GLN A 111 -0.53 -10.50 25.97
CA GLN A 111 0.53 -10.90 26.89
C GLN A 111 1.21 -9.70 27.56
N LYS A 112 1.25 -8.55 26.88
CA LYS A 112 1.82 -7.30 27.41
C LYS A 112 0.77 -6.37 28.03
N SER A 113 -0.48 -6.81 28.12
CA SER A 113 -1.61 -6.00 28.62
C SER A 113 -1.79 -4.68 27.86
N PHE A 114 -1.51 -4.69 26.56
CA PHE A 114 -1.78 -3.55 25.69
C PHE A 114 -3.16 -3.65 25.06
N ASP A 115 -3.72 -2.50 24.68
CA ASP A 115 -4.99 -2.44 23.98
C ASP A 115 -4.74 -2.22 22.50
N LEU A 116 -5.29 -3.09 21.66
CA LEU A 116 -5.28 -2.86 20.22
C LEU A 116 -6.09 -1.60 19.89
N ASP A 117 -5.50 -0.73 19.07
CA ASP A 117 -6.20 0.38 18.43
C ASP A 117 -6.69 -0.07 17.04
N TYR A 118 -5.76 -0.46 16.16
CA TYR A 118 -6.06 -1.00 14.84
C TYR A 118 -4.91 -1.86 14.30
N TYR A 119 -5.21 -2.65 13.29
CA TYR A 119 -4.21 -3.30 12.45
C TYR A 119 -3.92 -2.46 11.20
N GLU A 120 -2.67 -2.41 10.77
CA GLU A 120 -2.23 -1.91 9.47
C GLU A 120 -1.76 -3.09 8.63
N ILE A 121 -2.36 -3.31 7.47
CA ILE A 121 -1.82 -4.23 6.47
C ILE A 121 -1.06 -3.41 5.44
N ILE A 122 0.23 -3.69 5.33
CA ILE A 122 1.16 -2.96 4.48
C ILE A 122 1.69 -3.94 3.43
N HIS A 123 1.38 -3.71 2.16
CA HIS A 123 1.89 -4.53 1.05
C HIS A 123 2.66 -3.69 0.02
N THR A 124 3.36 -4.36 -0.89
CA THR A 124 4.18 -3.70 -1.93
C THR A 124 3.68 -4.04 -3.32
N HIS A 125 3.46 -3.05 -4.19
CA HIS A 125 3.06 -3.30 -5.58
C HIS A 125 4.23 -3.15 -6.56
N PRO A 126 4.30 -3.97 -7.63
CA PRO A 126 5.33 -3.80 -8.67
C PRO A 126 5.10 -2.54 -9.50
N THR A 127 3.84 -2.12 -9.61
CA THR A 127 3.38 -0.99 -10.40
C THR A 127 3.14 0.23 -9.51
N GLY A 128 3.57 1.40 -9.99
CA GLY A 128 3.38 2.69 -9.31
C GLY A 128 2.65 3.68 -10.20
N CYS A 129 2.83 4.97 -9.93
CA CYS A 129 2.40 6.00 -10.86
C CYS A 129 3.36 6.11 -12.03
N TYR A 130 2.84 6.23 -13.23
CA TYR A 130 3.65 6.50 -14.42
C TYR A 130 2.91 7.37 -15.41
N ILE A 131 3.69 8.11 -16.20
CA ILE A 131 3.22 8.77 -17.42
C ILE A 131 3.70 7.95 -18.60
N GLU A 132 2.81 7.76 -19.56
CA GLU A 132 3.15 7.22 -20.88
C GLU A 132 2.53 8.09 -21.97
N ARG A 133 3.15 8.07 -23.15
CA ARG A 133 2.57 8.70 -24.35
C ARG A 133 1.79 7.65 -25.12
N ASP A 134 0.55 7.99 -25.43
CA ASP A 134 -0.33 7.22 -26.30
C ASP A 134 -0.74 8.12 -27.48
N GLY A 135 0.01 8.02 -28.58
CA GLY A 135 -0.13 8.92 -29.73
C GLY A 135 0.18 10.37 -29.37
N GLU A 136 -0.82 11.25 -29.53
CA GLU A 136 -0.73 12.68 -29.18
C GLU A 136 -1.13 12.97 -27.72
N HIS A 137 -1.51 11.94 -26.96
CA HIS A 137 -1.97 12.08 -25.59
C HIS A 137 -0.90 11.65 -24.58
N GLU A 138 -0.86 12.34 -23.44
CA GLU A 138 -0.14 11.89 -22.25
C GLU A 138 -1.15 11.25 -21.29
N VAL A 139 -0.92 9.97 -21.00
CA VAL A 139 -1.78 9.18 -20.12
C VAL A 139 -1.08 9.04 -18.77
N ILE A 140 -1.75 9.51 -17.73
CA ILE A 140 -1.31 9.34 -16.35
C ILE A 140 -2.00 8.11 -15.77
N SER A 141 -1.21 7.08 -15.49
CA SER A 141 -1.67 5.89 -14.79
C SER A 141 -1.36 6.01 -13.31
N LEU A 142 -2.42 5.87 -12.49
CA LEU A 142 -2.31 5.88 -11.04
C LEU A 142 -2.39 4.46 -10.51
N GLY A 143 -1.50 4.15 -9.56
CA GLY A 143 -1.52 2.89 -8.84
C GLY A 143 -2.44 2.95 -7.63
N GLY A 144 -2.07 2.20 -6.60
CA GLY A 144 -2.66 2.26 -5.27
C GLY A 144 -3.37 0.99 -4.85
N LEU A 145 -4.25 1.14 -3.87
CA LEU A 145 -5.08 0.07 -3.35
C LEU A 145 -6.17 -0.28 -4.38
N SER A 146 -6.33 -1.58 -4.61
CA SER A 146 -7.31 -2.19 -5.48
C SER A 146 -8.59 -2.55 -4.72
N LYS A 147 -9.69 -2.80 -5.44
CA LYS A 147 -10.96 -3.21 -4.83
C LYS A 147 -10.83 -4.50 -4.03
N SER A 148 -10.03 -5.45 -4.52
CA SER A 148 -9.70 -6.68 -3.81
C SER A 148 -9.00 -6.42 -2.48
N ASP A 149 -8.19 -5.37 -2.37
CA ASP A 149 -7.50 -5.07 -1.12
C ASP A 149 -8.49 -4.67 -0.02
N TYR A 150 -9.47 -3.84 -0.39
CA TYR A 150 -10.56 -3.43 0.51
C TYR A 150 -11.47 -4.60 0.87
N GLU A 151 -11.83 -5.45 -0.09
CA GLU A 151 -12.65 -6.64 0.18
C GLU A 151 -11.98 -7.59 1.19
N VAL A 152 -10.65 -7.76 1.10
CA VAL A 152 -9.88 -8.53 2.08
C VAL A 152 -9.85 -7.83 3.44
N ALA A 153 -9.64 -6.52 3.49
CA ALA A 153 -9.69 -5.77 4.75
C ALA A 153 -11.06 -5.90 5.43
N GLU A 154 -12.15 -5.66 4.71
CA GLU A 154 -13.51 -5.80 5.24
C GLU A 154 -13.81 -7.21 5.76
N PHE A 155 -13.33 -8.24 5.05
CA PHE A 155 -13.43 -9.62 5.51
C PHE A 155 -12.72 -9.81 6.86
N LEU A 156 -11.49 -9.30 6.99
CA LEU A 156 -10.69 -9.40 8.22
C LEU A 156 -11.33 -8.58 9.37
N GLU A 157 -11.85 -7.40 9.08
CA GLU A 157 -12.59 -6.57 10.05
C GLU A 157 -13.77 -7.32 10.63
N ARG A 158 -14.63 -7.88 9.77
CA ARG A 158 -15.79 -8.67 10.21
C ARG A 158 -15.38 -9.88 11.04
N LYS A 159 -14.32 -10.58 10.64
CA LYS A 159 -13.88 -11.80 11.31
C LYS A 159 -13.22 -11.55 12.67
N HIS A 160 -12.42 -10.50 12.79
CA HIS A 160 -11.64 -10.20 13.98
C HIS A 160 -12.26 -9.13 14.88
N SER A 161 -13.35 -8.49 14.46
CA SER A 161 -14.00 -7.39 15.18
C SER A 161 -13.00 -6.28 15.57
N ALA A 162 -12.12 -5.94 14.63
CA ALA A 162 -11.07 -4.94 14.79
C ALA A 162 -10.97 -4.07 13.53
N ILE A 163 -10.44 -2.87 13.65
CA ILE A 163 -10.26 -1.95 12.51
C ILE A 163 -9.01 -2.36 11.72
N PHE A 164 -9.10 -2.39 10.38
CA PHE A 164 -7.97 -2.65 9.49
C PHE A 164 -7.74 -1.48 8.53
N LYS A 165 -6.56 -0.89 8.61
CA LYS A 165 -6.08 0.12 7.65
C LYS A 165 -5.16 -0.52 6.63
N LEU A 166 -5.29 -0.12 5.37
CA LEU A 166 -4.48 -0.63 4.28
C LEU A 166 -3.41 0.37 3.86
N LYS A 167 -2.24 -0.16 3.47
CA LYS A 167 -1.18 0.61 2.82
C LYS A 167 -0.59 -0.15 1.63
N ALA A 168 -0.51 0.50 0.49
CA ALA A 168 0.21 0.01 -0.68
C ALA A 168 1.46 0.85 -0.95
N ILE A 169 2.63 0.21 -0.87
CA ILE A 169 3.92 0.83 -1.20
C ILE A 169 4.24 0.57 -2.66
N CYS A 170 4.38 1.64 -3.42
CA CYS A 170 4.58 1.61 -4.87
C CYS A 170 5.97 2.15 -5.26
N PRO A 171 6.44 1.86 -6.49
CA PRO A 171 7.56 2.57 -7.09
C PRO A 171 7.41 4.10 -7.02
N GLY A 172 8.54 4.82 -7.06
CA GLY A 172 8.55 6.28 -6.93
C GLY A 172 8.57 6.77 -5.48
N GLY A 173 8.62 5.86 -4.50
CA GLY A 173 8.63 6.22 -3.08
C GLY A 173 7.30 6.81 -2.64
N ILE A 174 6.20 6.22 -3.12
CA ILE A 174 4.83 6.65 -2.83
C ILE A 174 4.13 5.53 -2.08
N THR A 175 3.44 5.89 -1.00
CA THR A 175 2.58 4.99 -0.25
C THR A 175 1.15 5.48 -0.31
N TYR A 176 0.26 4.59 -0.74
CA TYR A 176 -1.19 4.79 -0.73
C TYR A 176 -1.74 4.26 0.58
N CYS A 177 -2.64 5.00 1.21
CA CYS A 177 -3.26 4.63 2.48
C CYS A 177 -4.78 4.66 2.31
N SER A 178 -5.47 3.67 2.87
CA SER A 178 -6.92 3.74 3.02
C SER A 178 -7.30 4.86 3.99
N ILE A 179 -8.49 5.40 3.80
CA ILE A 179 -9.11 6.37 4.70
C ILE A 179 -9.96 5.64 5.73
#